data_AF-A0A2D8I0R9-F1
#
_entry.id   AF-A0A2D8I0R9-F1
#
_cell.length_a   1.000
_cell.length_b   1.000
_cell.length_c   1.000
_cell.angle_alpha   90.00
_cell.angle_beta   90.00
_cell.angle_gamma   90.00
#
_symmetry.space_group_name_H-M   'P 1'
#
loop_
_entity.id
_entity.type
_entity.pdbx_description
1 polymer ?
#
loop_
_entity_poly.entity_id
_entity_poly.type
_entity_poly.pdbx_seq_one_letter_code
_entity_poly.pdbx_strand_id
1 'polypeptide(L)'
;MKSLKLILFLFFVSLISKSVFSKDVEVAGYKFSPPESWVYSTPTSKMRKAQFNVKGAGEQEAEVAFFHFGQGGAGGVKANVDRWMQQFESAKDQIIKNTVIGDIPVTYAQAHGTFLSGRAFGPKTPKPNYALLAAIIQGENGSIFIKMTGPKETVEAQVSNMKKMVIKSLDK
;
A
#
# COMPACT_ATOMS: atom_id res chain seq x y z
N MET A 1 43.82 18.13 -52.30
CA MET A 1 42.40 17.72 -52.36
C MET A 1 42.22 16.38 -51.68
N LYS A 2 41.51 16.34 -50.55
CA LYS A 2 40.56 15.29 -50.12
C LYS A 2 40.13 15.60 -48.68
N SER A 3 38.93 16.15 -48.56
CA SER A 3 38.24 16.48 -47.32
C SER A 3 37.82 15.21 -46.58
N LEU A 4 38.18 15.08 -45.30
CA LEU A 4 37.67 14.03 -44.43
C LEU A 4 36.39 14.54 -43.75
N LYS A 5 35.23 13.99 -44.15
CA LYS A 5 33.93 14.29 -43.51
C LYS A 5 33.83 13.49 -42.20
N LEU A 6 33.77 14.20 -41.08
CA LEU A 6 33.44 13.64 -39.77
C LEU A 6 31.91 13.45 -39.71
N ILE A 7 31.45 12.19 -39.67
CA ILE A 7 30.02 11.87 -39.45
C ILE A 7 29.83 11.70 -37.95
N LEU A 8 29.14 12.67 -37.33
CA LEU A 8 28.73 12.61 -35.93
C LEU A 8 27.43 11.82 -35.83
N PHE A 9 27.49 10.60 -35.29
CA PHE A 9 26.30 9.78 -35.02
C PHE A 9 25.74 10.18 -33.65
N LEU A 10 24.72 11.05 -33.64
CA LEU A 10 23.94 11.37 -32.44
C LEU A 10 23.03 10.18 -32.13
N PHE A 11 23.44 9.33 -31.18
CA PHE A 11 22.56 8.35 -30.56
C PHE A 11 21.55 9.06 -29.66
N PHE A 12 20.35 9.30 -30.18
CA PHE A 12 19.22 9.72 -29.37
C PHE A 12 18.72 8.51 -28.59
N VAL A 13 19.22 8.32 -27.36
CA VAL A 13 18.65 7.33 -26.44
C VAL A 13 17.31 7.87 -25.96
N SER A 14 16.24 7.46 -26.64
CA SER A 14 14.88 7.68 -26.15
C SER A 14 14.70 6.88 -24.86
N LEU A 15 14.73 7.56 -23.72
CA LEU A 15 14.36 7.02 -22.43
C LEU A 15 12.84 6.76 -22.44
N ILE A 16 12.42 5.58 -22.91
CA ILE A 16 11.02 5.16 -22.79
C ILE A 16 10.81 4.86 -21.30
N SER A 17 10.28 5.84 -20.56
CA SER A 17 9.72 5.59 -19.23
C SER A 17 8.58 4.59 -19.40
N LYS A 18 8.84 3.31 -19.14
CA LYS A 18 7.77 2.33 -18.98
C LYS A 18 6.98 2.75 -17.74
N SER A 19 5.90 3.49 -17.95
CA SER A 19 4.84 3.62 -16.94
C SER A 19 4.29 2.23 -16.72
N VAL A 20 4.78 1.55 -15.68
CA VAL A 20 4.15 0.33 -15.18
C VAL A 20 2.93 0.81 -14.42
N PHE A 21 1.83 0.98 -15.15
CA PHE A 21 0.53 1.28 -14.58
C PHE A 21 0.13 0.21 -13.57
N SER A 22 -0.63 0.62 -12.56
CA SER A 22 -1.19 -0.24 -11.52
C SER A 22 -1.80 -1.52 -12.11
N LYS A 23 -1.28 -2.67 -11.69
CA LYS A 23 -1.80 -3.99 -12.07
C LYS A 23 -3.00 -4.31 -11.19
N ASP A 24 -4.12 -4.65 -11.81
CA ASP A 24 -5.26 -5.24 -11.09
C ASP A 24 -4.80 -6.47 -10.29
N VAL A 25 -5.30 -6.60 -9.06
CA VAL A 25 -4.96 -7.73 -8.18
C VAL A 25 -6.23 -8.40 -7.69
N GLU A 26 -6.19 -9.73 -7.64
CA GLU A 26 -7.25 -10.53 -7.06
C GLU A 26 -6.81 -11.08 -5.70
N VAL A 27 -7.62 -10.85 -4.67
CA VAL A 27 -7.36 -11.33 -3.31
C VAL A 27 -8.66 -11.86 -2.75
N ALA A 28 -8.66 -13.14 -2.37
CA ALA A 28 -9.81 -13.82 -1.76
C ALA A 28 -11.13 -13.73 -2.57
N GLY A 29 -11.04 -13.70 -3.90
CA GLY A 29 -12.19 -13.59 -4.82
C GLY A 29 -12.64 -12.16 -5.11
N TYR A 30 -11.95 -11.16 -4.53
CA TYR A 30 -12.21 -9.74 -4.81
C TYR A 30 -11.15 -9.16 -5.74
N LYS A 31 -11.60 -8.46 -6.78
CA LYS A 31 -10.73 -7.79 -7.74
C LYS A 31 -10.56 -6.32 -7.36
N PHE A 32 -9.33 -5.93 -7.04
CA PHE A 32 -8.94 -4.56 -6.75
C PHE A 32 -8.24 -3.94 -7.95
N SER A 33 -8.62 -2.71 -8.29
CA SER A 33 -7.91 -1.84 -9.23
C SER A 33 -7.25 -0.70 -8.47
N PRO A 34 -5.97 -0.84 -8.07
CA PRO A 34 -5.28 0.20 -7.34
C PRO A 34 -5.15 1.50 -8.16
N PRO A 35 -5.08 2.67 -7.51
CA PRO A 35 -4.83 3.96 -8.18
C PRO A 35 -3.61 3.90 -9.10
N GLU A 36 -3.64 4.63 -10.22
CA GLU A 36 -2.52 4.64 -11.19
C GLU A 36 -1.18 5.08 -10.58
N SER A 37 -1.21 5.89 -9.53
CA SER A 37 -0.02 6.34 -8.80
C SER A 37 0.64 5.24 -7.96
N TRP A 38 0.01 4.07 -7.82
CA TRP A 38 0.55 2.93 -7.09
C TRP A 38 1.30 2.02 -8.05
N VAL A 39 2.62 1.98 -7.92
CA VAL A 39 3.49 1.17 -8.75
C VAL A 39 3.61 -0.22 -8.14
N TYR A 40 3.28 -1.26 -8.90
CA TYR A 40 3.39 -2.63 -8.42
C TYR A 40 4.83 -2.97 -8.04
N SER A 41 5.02 -3.65 -6.91
CA SER A 41 6.31 -4.18 -6.47
C SER A 41 6.20 -5.65 -6.11
N THR A 42 7.29 -6.41 -6.28
CA THR A 42 7.32 -7.83 -5.92
C THR A 42 7.09 -7.97 -4.41
N PRO A 43 6.11 -8.79 -3.96
CA PRO A 43 5.85 -8.98 -2.54
C PRO A 43 7.10 -9.48 -1.78
N THR A 44 7.44 -8.79 -0.69
CA THR A 44 8.64 -9.08 0.11
C THR A 44 8.52 -10.31 1.02
N SER A 45 7.34 -10.95 1.08
CA SER A 45 7.13 -12.20 1.82
C SER A 45 5.96 -12.99 1.24
N LYS A 46 5.96 -14.31 1.49
CA LYS A 46 4.88 -15.23 1.07
C LYS A 46 3.50 -14.90 1.67
N MET A 47 3.47 -14.12 2.76
CA MET A 47 2.22 -13.70 3.41
C MET A 47 1.52 -12.54 2.67
N ARG A 48 2.27 -11.78 1.86
CA ARG A 48 1.73 -10.67 1.07
C ARG A 48 1.18 -11.22 -0.25
N LYS A 49 -0.09 -10.92 -0.54
CA LYS A 49 -0.76 -11.29 -1.80
C LYS A 49 -0.52 -10.30 -2.92
N ALA A 50 -0.30 -9.04 -2.56
CA ALA A 50 0.14 -7.99 -3.47
C ALA A 50 0.95 -6.93 -2.70
N GLN A 51 1.80 -6.21 -3.41
CA GLN A 51 2.57 -5.09 -2.87
C GLN A 51 2.70 -3.98 -3.92
N PHE A 52 2.68 -2.74 -3.45
CA PHE A 52 2.81 -1.54 -4.27
C PHE A 52 3.66 -0.50 -3.55
N ASN A 53 4.29 0.38 -4.31
CA ASN A 53 4.97 1.57 -3.82
C ASN A 53 4.22 2.82 -4.31
N VAL A 54 4.10 3.81 -3.45
CA VAL A 54 3.53 5.12 -3.77
C VAL A 54 4.61 6.16 -3.54
N LYS A 55 4.97 6.89 -4.60
CA LYS A 55 5.99 7.92 -4.52
C LYS A 55 5.52 9.06 -3.61
N GLY A 56 6.39 9.46 -2.69
CA GLY A 56 6.26 10.67 -1.88
C GLY A 56 7.15 11.79 -2.40
N ALA A 57 7.46 12.75 -1.53
CA ALA A 57 8.43 13.79 -1.83
C ALA A 57 9.86 13.21 -1.89
N GLY A 58 10.63 13.60 -2.92
CA GLY A 58 12.01 13.14 -3.13
C GLY A 58 12.10 11.63 -3.36
N GLU A 59 13.00 10.97 -2.62
CA GLU A 59 13.24 9.52 -2.70
C GLU A 59 12.38 8.70 -1.71
N GLN A 60 11.52 9.35 -0.93
CA GLN A 60 10.70 8.64 0.06
C GLN A 60 9.47 8.02 -0.60
N GLU A 61 9.11 6.81 -0.17
CA GLU A 61 7.95 6.08 -0.70
C GLU A 61 7.10 5.52 0.45
N ALA A 62 5.79 5.37 0.20
CA ALA A 62 4.92 4.55 1.03
C ALA A 62 4.76 3.15 0.42
N GLU A 63 4.86 2.12 1.25
CA GLU A 63 4.57 0.74 0.86
C GLU A 63 3.09 0.44 1.12
N VAL A 64 2.41 -0.18 0.15
CA VAL A 64 1.10 -0.79 0.33
C VAL A 64 1.23 -2.29 0.20
N ALA A 65 0.59 -3.04 1.09
CA ALA A 65 0.50 -4.47 0.95
C ALA A 65 -0.88 -5.01 1.29
N PHE A 66 -1.23 -6.06 0.56
CA PHE A 66 -2.46 -6.82 0.72
C PHE A 66 -2.10 -8.14 1.39
N PHE A 67 -2.81 -8.47 2.46
CA PHE A 67 -2.66 -9.73 3.18
C PHE A 67 -4.00 -10.47 3.20
N HIS A 68 -3.91 -11.78 3.15
CA HIS A 68 -5.05 -12.67 3.29
C HIS A 68 -4.56 -14.01 3.84
N PHE A 69 -5.25 -14.53 4.86
CA PHE A 69 -4.83 -15.68 5.65
C PHE A 69 -5.83 -16.84 5.59
N GLY A 70 -6.74 -16.84 4.61
CA GLY A 70 -7.83 -17.82 4.49
C GLY A 70 -8.98 -17.58 5.47
N GLN A 71 -9.94 -18.50 5.49
CA GLN A 71 -11.15 -18.43 6.33
C GLN A 71 -10.87 -18.48 7.84
N GLY A 72 -9.77 -19.13 8.26
CA GLY A 72 -9.32 -19.14 9.66
C GLY A 72 -8.88 -17.77 10.19
N GLY A 73 -8.71 -16.78 9.30
CA GLY A 73 -8.48 -15.39 9.63
C GLY A 73 -7.11 -15.09 10.24
N ALA A 74 -6.99 -13.88 10.80
CA ALA A 74 -5.75 -13.34 11.36
C ALA A 74 -5.94 -12.77 12.78
N GLY A 75 -6.85 -13.36 13.57
CA GLY A 75 -7.20 -12.90 14.92
C GLY A 75 -8.23 -11.77 14.99
N GLY A 76 -8.95 -11.49 13.89
CA GLY A 76 -10.07 -10.53 13.86
C GLY A 76 -9.68 -9.05 13.77
N VAL A 77 -10.68 -8.19 13.56
CA VAL A 77 -10.50 -6.75 13.30
C VAL A 77 -9.76 -6.04 14.45
N LYS A 78 -10.28 -6.17 15.68
CA LYS A 78 -9.74 -5.45 16.85
C LYS A 78 -8.26 -5.78 17.09
N ALA A 79 -7.90 -7.06 17.11
CA ALA A 79 -6.52 -7.47 17.34
C ALA A 79 -5.56 -6.95 16.25
N ASN A 80 -6.01 -6.88 15.00
CA ASN A 80 -5.19 -6.32 13.92
C ASN A 80 -4.99 -4.81 14.07
N VAL A 81 -6.05 -4.07 14.38
CA VAL A 81 -5.99 -2.63 14.66
C VAL A 81 -5.05 -2.35 15.83
N ASP A 82 -5.23 -3.05 16.96
CA ASP A 82 -4.40 -2.88 18.15
C ASP A 82 -2.92 -3.12 17.83
N ARG A 83 -2.60 -4.20 17.09
CA ARG A 83 -1.23 -4.49 16.65
C ARG A 83 -0.66 -3.39 15.77
N TRP A 84 -1.45 -2.77 14.90
CA TRP A 84 -0.99 -1.70 14.04
C TRP A 84 -0.71 -0.41 14.82
N MET A 85 -1.51 -0.08 15.83
CA MET A 85 -1.26 1.08 16.68
C MET A 85 -0.01 0.88 17.56
N GLN A 86 0.25 -0.35 17.99
CA GLN A 86 1.48 -0.72 18.72
C GLN A 86 2.75 -0.68 17.87
N GLN A 87 2.65 -0.43 16.55
CA GLN A 87 3.83 -0.20 15.71
C GLN A 87 4.30 1.25 15.71
N PHE A 88 3.78 2.08 16.62
CA PHE A 88 4.31 3.41 16.87
C PHE A 88 4.85 3.47 18.29
N GLU A 89 5.91 4.26 18.52
CA GLU A 89 6.33 4.60 19.89
C GLU A 89 5.18 5.27 20.66
N SER A 90 4.43 6.11 19.97
CA SER A 90 3.14 6.66 20.39
C SER A 90 2.31 6.96 19.14
N ALA A 91 1.20 6.23 18.96
CA ALA A 91 0.28 6.43 17.85
C ALA A 91 -0.61 7.65 18.12
N LYS A 92 -0.48 8.67 17.26
CA LYS A 92 -1.22 9.94 17.32
C LYS A 92 -2.40 9.92 16.34
N ASP A 93 -3.42 10.71 16.67
CA ASP A 93 -4.63 10.93 15.86
C ASP A 93 -5.22 9.63 15.31
N GLN A 94 -5.40 8.65 16.20
CA GLN A 94 -5.94 7.35 15.83
C GLN A 94 -7.39 7.50 15.36
N ILE A 95 -7.67 7.04 14.15
CA ILE A 95 -9.00 7.06 13.56
C ILE A 95 -9.38 5.63 13.20
N ILE A 96 -10.47 5.12 13.80
CA ILE A 96 -11.11 3.86 13.41
C ILE A 96 -12.50 4.19 12.88
N LYS A 97 -12.79 3.79 11.64
CA LYS A 97 -14.11 3.98 11.02
C LYS A 97 -14.63 2.66 10.50
N ASN A 98 -15.82 2.28 10.96
CA ASN A 98 -16.53 1.10 10.47
C ASN A 98 -17.61 1.53 9.48
N THR A 99 -17.78 0.76 8.42
CA THR A 99 -18.85 0.91 7.44
C THR A 99 -19.23 -0.46 6.91
N VAL A 100 -20.34 -0.52 6.19
CA VAL A 100 -20.70 -1.66 5.35
C VAL A 100 -20.74 -1.15 3.90
N ILE A 101 -20.26 -1.95 2.95
CA ILE A 101 -20.35 -1.68 1.51
C ILE A 101 -21.00 -2.92 0.88
N GLY A 102 -22.19 -2.76 0.29
CA GLY A 102 -23.08 -3.89 0.05
C GLY A 102 -23.42 -4.57 1.38
N ASP A 103 -23.16 -5.88 1.47
CA ASP A 103 -23.29 -6.67 2.71
C ASP A 103 -21.94 -6.94 3.40
N ILE A 104 -20.86 -6.28 2.96
CA ILE A 104 -19.49 -6.58 3.40
C ILE A 104 -19.04 -5.54 4.43
N PRO A 105 -18.77 -5.94 5.69
CA PRO A 105 -18.23 -5.02 6.67
C PRO A 105 -16.79 -4.62 6.35
N VAL A 106 -16.50 -3.33 6.48
CA VAL A 106 -15.18 -2.74 6.26
C VAL A 106 -14.78 -1.85 7.44
N THR A 107 -13.59 -2.07 7.96
CA THR A 107 -12.97 -1.21 8.98
C THR A 107 -11.77 -0.50 8.40
N TYR A 108 -11.76 0.83 8.45
CA TYR A 108 -10.60 1.66 8.15
C TYR A 108 -9.89 2.07 9.44
N ALA A 109 -8.56 2.04 9.42
CA ALA A 109 -7.72 2.45 10.54
C ALA A 109 -6.63 3.41 10.07
N GLN A 110 -6.38 4.47 10.82
CA GLN A 110 -5.32 5.45 10.54
C GLN A 110 -4.64 5.89 11.84
N ALA A 111 -3.35 6.18 11.74
CA ALA A 111 -2.56 6.83 12.79
C ALA A 111 -1.25 7.37 12.20
N HIS A 112 -0.60 8.29 12.91
CA HIS A 112 0.76 8.74 12.60
C HIS A 112 1.64 8.86 13.84
N GLY A 113 2.95 9.01 13.64
CA GLY A 113 3.94 9.13 14.70
C GLY A 113 5.32 8.63 14.30
N THR A 114 6.10 8.20 15.29
CA THR A 114 7.35 7.47 15.04
C THR A 114 7.03 6.00 14.83
N PHE A 115 7.08 5.53 13.59
CA PHE A 115 6.77 4.16 13.22
C PHE A 115 7.97 3.23 13.46
N LEU A 116 7.74 2.10 14.11
CA LEU A 116 8.74 1.08 14.44
C LEU A 116 8.82 0.05 13.31
N SER A 117 9.56 0.38 12.25
CA SER A 117 9.70 -0.47 11.07
C SER A 117 10.54 -1.72 11.35
N GLY A 118 10.10 -2.87 10.86
CA GLY A 118 10.81 -4.14 11.02
C GLY A 118 9.87 -5.35 11.07
N ARG A 119 10.44 -6.56 11.07
CA ARG A 119 9.69 -7.82 11.21
C ARG A 119 9.02 -7.90 12.57
N ALA A 120 7.87 -8.57 12.69
CA ALA A 120 7.08 -8.63 13.93
C ALA A 120 7.94 -8.94 15.17
N PHE A 121 8.70 -10.04 15.11
CA PHE A 121 9.70 -10.43 16.09
C PHE A 121 11.09 -10.12 15.52
N GLY A 122 11.69 -9.01 15.96
CA GLY A 122 13.02 -8.60 15.52
C GLY A 122 13.30 -7.13 15.79
N PRO A 123 14.53 -6.67 15.47
CA PRO A 123 14.94 -5.28 15.63
C PRO A 123 13.98 -4.33 14.91
N LYS A 124 13.75 -3.18 15.53
CA LYS A 124 12.94 -2.09 14.96
C LYS A 124 13.84 -0.92 14.60
N THR A 125 13.54 -0.29 13.48
CA THR A 125 14.11 0.99 13.07
C THR A 125 13.03 2.06 13.22
N PRO A 126 13.20 3.02 14.15
CA PRO A 126 12.29 4.16 14.27
C PRO A 126 12.27 4.99 12.98
N LYS A 127 11.06 5.36 12.54
CA LYS A 127 10.79 6.20 11.38
C LYS A 127 9.91 7.36 11.82
N PRO A 128 10.49 8.53 12.17
CA PRO A 128 9.71 9.68 12.58
C PRO A 128 8.87 10.23 11.42
N ASN A 129 7.76 10.89 11.74
CA ASN A 129 6.82 11.47 10.78
C ASN A 129 6.29 10.46 9.74
N TYR A 130 6.02 9.23 10.18
CA TYR A 130 5.39 8.20 9.37
C TYR A 130 3.92 8.06 9.76
N ALA A 131 3.13 7.53 8.83
CA ALA A 131 1.73 7.20 9.07
C ALA A 131 1.39 5.79 8.59
N LEU A 132 0.24 5.34 9.05
CA LEU A 132 -0.42 4.11 8.66
C LEU A 132 -1.84 4.44 8.20
N LEU A 133 -2.22 3.88 7.06
CA LEU A 133 -3.59 3.84 6.57
C LEU A 133 -3.92 2.39 6.22
N ALA A 134 -5.01 1.86 6.75
CA ALA A 134 -5.39 0.48 6.51
C ALA A 134 -6.90 0.31 6.31
N ALA A 135 -7.24 -0.78 5.62
CA ALA A 135 -8.60 -1.28 5.46
C ALA A 135 -8.63 -2.79 5.79
N ILE A 136 -9.64 -3.21 6.53
CA ILE A 136 -9.97 -4.62 6.78
C ILE A 136 -11.32 -4.88 6.15
N ILE A 137 -11.35 -5.79 5.18
CA ILE A 137 -12.56 -6.17 4.44
C ILE A 137 -12.92 -7.58 4.87
N GLN A 138 -14.10 -7.77 5.46
CA GLN A 138 -14.55 -9.08 5.96
C GLN A 138 -15.35 -9.83 4.90
N GLY A 139 -14.68 -10.25 3.83
CA GLY A 139 -15.30 -11.01 2.73
C GLY A 139 -15.56 -12.48 3.05
N GLU A 140 -16.33 -13.15 2.19
CA GLU A 140 -16.81 -14.53 2.38
C GLU A 140 -15.68 -15.58 2.49
N ASN A 141 -14.61 -15.37 1.72
CA ASN A 141 -13.45 -16.27 1.72
C ASN A 141 -12.44 -15.95 2.83
N GLY A 142 -12.80 -15.10 3.79
CA GLY A 142 -11.96 -14.62 4.87
C GLY A 142 -11.47 -13.18 4.65
N SER A 143 -10.97 -12.57 5.73
CA SER A 143 -10.64 -11.14 5.70
C SER A 143 -9.46 -10.81 4.80
N ILE A 144 -9.53 -9.63 4.17
CA ILE A 144 -8.45 -8.99 3.43
C ILE A 144 -7.97 -7.80 4.23
N PHE A 145 -6.65 -7.70 4.42
CA PHE A 145 -6.02 -6.60 5.13
C PHE A 145 -5.18 -5.81 4.14
N ILE A 146 -5.58 -4.58 3.85
CA ILE A 146 -4.82 -3.65 3.02
C ILE A 146 -4.16 -2.68 3.98
N LYS A 147 -2.84 -2.56 3.89
CA LYS A 147 -2.08 -1.69 4.79
C LYS A 147 -1.07 -0.88 4.01
N MET A 148 -1.10 0.43 4.22
CA MET A 148 -0.15 1.39 3.71
C MET A 148 0.66 1.97 4.87
N THR A 149 1.98 2.03 4.72
CA THR A 149 2.89 2.68 5.68
C THR A 149 3.97 3.46 4.95
N GLY A 150 4.27 4.67 5.40
CA GLY A 150 5.26 5.54 4.76
C GLY A 150 5.28 6.93 5.39
N PRO A 151 5.93 7.92 4.73
CA PRO A 151 5.90 9.31 5.16
C PRO A 151 4.46 9.81 5.35
N LYS A 152 4.21 10.56 6.42
CA LYS A 152 2.87 10.99 6.83
C LYS A 152 2.07 11.62 5.69
N GLU A 153 2.66 12.64 5.04
CA GLU A 153 1.99 13.39 3.97
C GLU A 153 1.62 12.48 2.79
N THR A 154 2.53 11.58 2.39
CA THR A 154 2.27 10.62 1.31
C THR A 154 1.10 9.71 1.64
N VAL A 155 1.02 9.19 2.88
CA VAL A 155 -0.03 8.27 3.31
C VAL A 155 -1.37 8.99 3.45
N GLU A 156 -1.40 10.17 4.06
CA GLU A 156 -2.62 10.96 4.24
C GLU A 156 -3.25 11.38 2.90
N ALA A 157 -2.43 11.67 1.89
CA ALA A 157 -2.90 11.95 0.53
C ALA A 157 -3.62 10.75 -0.14
N GLN A 158 -3.45 9.52 0.37
CA GLN A 158 -4.04 8.30 -0.22
C GLN A 158 -5.34 7.86 0.44
N VAL A 159 -5.84 8.56 1.48
CA VAL A 159 -7.08 8.19 2.18
C VAL A 159 -8.26 8.03 1.21
N SER A 160 -8.51 9.05 0.39
CA SER A 160 -9.60 9.04 -0.60
C SER A 160 -9.38 7.99 -1.68
N ASN A 161 -8.14 7.77 -2.10
CA ASN A 161 -7.79 6.81 -3.14
C ASN A 161 -8.01 5.37 -2.69
N MET A 162 -7.56 5.02 -1.47
CA MET A 162 -7.81 3.71 -0.89
C MET A 162 -9.32 3.47 -0.72
N LYS A 163 -10.06 4.45 -0.20
CA LYS A 163 -11.52 4.32 -0.03
C LYS A 163 -12.23 4.07 -1.37
N LYS A 164 -11.91 4.84 -2.41
CA LYS A 164 -12.48 4.66 -3.75
C LYS A 164 -12.16 3.28 -4.34
N MET A 165 -10.93 2.82 -4.22
CA MET A 165 -10.52 1.48 -4.67
C MET A 165 -11.32 0.39 -3.95
N VAL A 166 -11.47 0.48 -2.63
CA VAL A 166 -12.22 -0.50 -1.85
C VAL A 166 -13.70 -0.49 -2.23
N ILE A 167 -14.34 0.68 -2.32
CA ILE A 167 -15.75 0.78 -2.76
C ILE A 167 -15.92 0.13 -4.12
N LYS A 168 -15.12 0.50 -5.12
CA LYS A 168 -15.21 -0.06 -6.49
C LYS A 168 -15.04 -1.58 -6.52
N SER A 169 -14.26 -2.15 -5.60
CA SER A 169 -14.05 -3.59 -5.54
C SER A 169 -15.24 -4.35 -4.93
N LEU A 170 -16.05 -3.70 -4.10
CA LEU A 170 -17.11 -4.33 -3.30
C LEU A 170 -18.52 -3.97 -3.77
N ASP A 171 -18.69 -2.82 -4.42
CA ASP A 171 -19.94 -2.31 -4.97
C ASP A 171 -20.22 -2.95 -6.34
N LYS A 172 -20.66 -4.22 -6.31
CA LYS A 172 -21.05 -5.00 -7.48
C LYS A 172 -22.55 -5.24 -7.49
#